data_AF-A0A958C6R1-F1
#
_entry.id   AF-A0A958C6R1-F1
#
_cell.length_a   1.000
_cell.length_b   1.000
_cell.length_c   1.000
_cell.angle_alpha   90.00
_cell.angle_beta   90.00
_cell.angle_gamma   90.00
#
_symmetry.space_group_name_H-M   'P 1'
#
loop_
_entity.id
_entity.type
_entity.pdbx_description
1 polymer ?
#
loop_
_entity_poly.entity_id
_entity_poly.type
_entity_poly.pdbx_seq_one_letter_code
_entity_poly.pdbx_strand_id
1 'polypeptide(L)' 'LRGIGEYDATTAIERPRIQVTLATGIPRERCELVNLGYRDPATIDPAQFADREDEGVLLVPHAGEMLYRLRGSVNGNQ' A
#
# COMPACT_ATOMS: atom_id res chain seq x y z
N LEU A 1 3.87 0.68 9.03
CA LEU A 1 3.98 0.16 7.64
C LEU A 1 2.68 0.24 6.82
N ARG A 2 1.50 0.41 7.42
CA ARG A 2 0.21 0.47 6.68
C ARG A 2 -0.50 1.83 6.71
N GLY A 3 0.23 2.88 7.07
CA GLY A 3 -0.33 4.22 7.26
C GLY A 3 -1.29 4.27 8.45
N ILE A 4 -2.30 5.15 8.36
CA ILE A 4 -3.34 5.36 9.38
C ILE A 4 -4.24 4.12 9.47
N GLY A 5 -4.69 3.75 10.66
CA GLY A 5 -5.61 2.65 10.91
C GLY A 5 -6.33 2.86 12.25
N GLU A 6 -7.27 1.97 12.56
CA GLU A 6 -7.99 1.97 13.83
C GLU A 6 -7.49 0.83 14.71
N TYR A 7 -7.41 1.07 16.02
CA TYR A 7 -7.12 0.04 17.01
C TYR A 7 -8.20 0.05 18.08
N ASP A 8 -8.82 -1.11 18.29
CA ASP A 8 -9.79 -1.29 19.37
C ASP A 8 -9.10 -1.91 20.59
N ALA A 9 -8.95 -1.10 21.65
CA ALA A 9 -8.30 -1.53 22.89
C ALA A 9 -9.10 -2.59 23.67
N THR A 10 -10.40 -2.73 23.40
CA THR A 10 -11.26 -3.70 24.09
C THR A 10 -11.11 -5.09 23.48
N THR A 11 -10.98 -5.17 22.16
CA THR A 11 -10.81 -6.44 21.44
C THR A 11 -9.34 -6.74 21.10
N ALA A 12 -8.44 -5.77 21.31
CA ALA A 12 -7.04 -5.79 20.89
C ALA A 12 -6.84 -6.00 19.38
N ILE A 13 -7.82 -5.61 18.55
CA ILE A 13 -7.80 -5.80 17.10
C ILE A 13 -7.38 -4.50 16.40
N GLU A 14 -6.40 -4.60 15.51
CA GLU A 14 -6.00 -3.53 14.59
C GLU A 14 -6.71 -3.68 13.24
N ARG A 15 -7.29 -2.59 12.73
CA ARG A 15 -7.96 -2.50 11.42
C ARG A 15 -7.21 -1.50 10.53
N PRO A 16 -6.28 -1.95 9.68
CA PRO A 16 -5.55 -1.07 8.78
C PRO A 16 -6.48 -0.55 7.67
N ARG A 17 -6.34 0.73 7.29
CA ARG A 17 -7.16 1.33 6.22
C ARG A 17 -6.81 0.82 4.81
N ILE A 18 -5.62 0.27 4.64
CA ILE A 18 -5.10 -0.27 3.38
C ILE A 18 -4.42 -1.62 3.63
N GLN A 19 -4.47 -2.46 2.61
CA GLN A 19 -3.63 -3.65 2.52
C GLN A 19 -2.34 -3.32 1.78
N VAL A 20 -1.20 -3.64 2.39
CA VAL A 20 0.12 -3.52 1.76
C VAL A 20 0.63 -4.92 1.47
N THR A 21 0.95 -5.19 0.20
CA THR A 21 1.46 -6.49 -0.27
C THR A 21 2.85 -6.28 -0.86
N LEU A 22 3.83 -7.07 -0.41
CA LEU A 22 5.20 -7.03 -0.93
C LEU A 22 5.39 -8.08 -2.04
N ALA A 23 5.85 -7.62 -3.20
CA ALA A 23 6.34 -8.46 -4.29
C ALA A 23 7.86 -8.41 -4.33
N THR A 24 8.52 -9.16 -3.43
CA THR A 24 9.98 -9.12 -3.25
C THR A 24 10.54 -10.53 -3.05
N GLY A 25 11.87 -10.67 -3.06
CA GLY A 25 12.55 -11.91 -2.70
C GLY A 25 12.52 -12.26 -1.21
N ILE A 26 11.88 -11.44 -0.37
CA ILE A 26 11.71 -11.74 1.06
C ILE A 26 10.73 -12.92 1.20
N PRO A 27 11.03 -13.95 2.01
CA PRO A 27 10.13 -15.08 2.22
C PRO A 27 8.74 -14.65 2.70
N ARG A 28 7.70 -15.30 2.19
CA ARG A 28 6.29 -15.08 2.54
C ARG A 28 6.07 -15.02 4.06
N GLU A 29 6.61 -16.00 4.78
CA GLU A 29 6.52 -16.13 6.24
C GLU A 29 6.99 -14.85 6.96
N ARG A 30 8.05 -14.20 6.45
CA ARG A 30 8.58 -12.97 7.05
C ARG A 30 7.67 -11.77 6.79
N CYS A 31 7.00 -11.70 5.64
CA CYS A 31 6.00 -10.68 5.36
C CYS A 31 4.76 -10.85 6.27
N GLU A 32 4.30 -12.09 6.45
CA GLU A 32 3.12 -12.43 7.25
C GLU A 32 3.35 -12.16 8.75
N LEU A 33 4.58 -12.35 9.26
CA LEU A 33 4.94 -12.00 10.64
C LEU A 33 4.78 -10.51 10.96
N VAL A 34 4.96 -9.63 9.98
CA VAL A 34 4.71 -8.19 10.10
C VAL A 34 3.33 -7.80 9.55
N ASN A 35 2.48 -8.81 9.33
CA ASN A 35 1.10 -8.75 8.88
C ASN A 35 0.97 -8.04 7.50
N LEU A 36 2.04 -8.04 6.70
CA LEU A 36 2.02 -7.61 5.30
C LEU A 36 1.57 -8.76 4.39
N GLY A 37 0.87 -8.43 3.31
CA GLY A 37 0.61 -9.38 2.24
C GLY A 37 1.91 -9.76 1.52
N TYR A 38 1.90 -10.92 0.87
CA TYR A 38 2.99 -11.36 -0.01
C TYR A 38 2.43 -11.75 -1.38
N ARG A 39 3.16 -11.35 -2.44
CA ARG A 39 2.96 -11.83 -3.81
C ARG A 39 4.32 -12.24 -4.38
N ASP A 40 4.35 -13.30 -5.17
CA ASP A 40 5.59 -13.72 -5.81
C ASP A 40 5.98 -12.68 -6.91
N PRO A 41 7.18 -12.07 -6.85
CA PRO A 41 7.63 -11.10 -7.84
C PRO A 41 7.70 -11.68 -9.27
N ALA A 42 7.87 -12.99 -9.44
CA ALA A 42 7.86 -13.61 -10.77
C ALA A 42 6.45 -13.71 -11.39
N THR A 43 5.41 -13.50 -10.57
CA THR A 43 3.99 -13.62 -10.97
C THR A 43 3.28 -12.28 -11.15
N ILE A 44 4.04 -11.17 -11.06
CA ILE A 44 3.52 -9.82 -11.24
C ILE A 44 4.28 -9.10 -12.33
N ASP A 45 3.56 -8.65 -13.35
CA ASP A 45 4.08 -7.78 -14.39
C ASP A 45 3.49 -6.38 -14.20
N PRO A 46 4.28 -5.37 -13.78
CA PRO A 46 3.81 -4.02 -13.57
C PRO A 46 3.13 -3.41 -14.80
N ALA A 47 3.52 -3.82 -16.02
CA ALA A 47 2.93 -3.29 -17.26
C ALA A 47 1.44 -3.60 -17.39
N GLN A 48 0.93 -4.65 -16.73
CA GLN A 48 -0.50 -5.00 -16.72
C GLN A 48 -1.38 -4.02 -15.90
N PHE A 49 -0.75 -3.10 -15.19
CA PHE A 49 -1.42 -2.06 -14.38
C PHE A 49 -1.30 -0.67 -15.01
N ALA A 50 -0.61 -0.53 -16.15
CA ALA A 50 -0.49 0.74 -16.86
C ALA A 50 -1.79 1.10 -17.57
N ASP A 51 -2.08 2.40 -17.70
CA ASP A 51 -3.22 2.97 -18.42
C ASP A 51 -4.60 2.47 -17.94
N ARG A 52 -4.74 2.26 -16.62
CA ARG A 52 -5.95 1.75 -15.96
C ARG A 52 -6.44 2.67 -14.84
N GLU A 53 -6.09 3.95 -14.92
CA GLU A 53 -6.46 4.96 -13.92
C GLU A 53 -7.98 5.18 -13.85
N ASP A 54 -8.70 4.96 -14.95
CA ASP A 54 -10.15 4.99 -15.02
C ASP A 54 -10.81 3.83 -14.25
N GLU A 55 -10.11 2.70 -14.13
CA GLU A 55 -10.49 1.59 -13.25
C GLU A 55 -10.08 1.81 -11.78
N GLY A 56 -9.42 2.94 -11.46
CA GLY A 56 -8.89 3.24 -10.13
C GLY A 56 -7.55 2.56 -9.82
N VAL A 57 -6.83 2.09 -10.85
CA VAL A 57 -5.50 1.49 -10.73
C VAL A 57 -4.43 2.50 -11.16
N LEU A 58 -3.47 2.79 -10.28
CA LEU A 58 -2.36 3.70 -10.59
C LEU A 58 -1.02 2.93 -10.56
N LEU A 59 -0.30 2.94 -11.68
CA LEU A 59 1.08 2.48 -11.76
C LEU A 59 2.03 3.66 -11.56
N VAL A 60 2.94 3.55 -10.59
CA VAL A 60 4.00 4.54 -10.35
C VAL A 60 5.36 3.87 -10.55
N PRO A 61 6.00 4.03 -11.72
CA PRO A 61 7.37 3.58 -11.93
C PRO A 61 8.32 4.32 -10.99
N HIS A 62 9.38 3.63 -10.52
CA HIS A 62 10.35 4.21 -9.58
C HIS A 62 9.69 4.84 -8.34
N ALA A 63 8.69 4.12 -7.79
CA ALA A 63 7.97 4.54 -6.59
C ALA A 63 8.93 4.76 -5.40
N GLY A 64 8.67 5.82 -4.62
CA GLY A 64 9.49 6.22 -3.47
C GLY A 64 10.14 7.60 -3.60
N GLU A 65 10.22 8.14 -4.82
CA GLU A 65 10.77 9.47 -5.10
C GLU A 65 9.68 10.54 -5.30
N MET A 66 8.45 10.11 -5.60
CA MET A 66 7.32 10.97 -5.90
C MET A 66 6.36 11.09 -4.71
N LEU A 67 6.10 12.32 -4.26
CA LEU A 67 5.12 12.61 -3.22
C LEU A 67 3.79 13.07 -3.84
N TYR A 68 2.71 12.39 -3.47
CA TYR A 68 1.36 12.69 -3.96
C TYR A 68 0.57 13.53 -2.94
N ARG A 69 -0.11 14.56 -3.44
CA ARG A 69 -1.02 15.41 -2.66
C ARG A 69 -2.41 15.36 -3.27
N LEU A 70 -3.43 15.12 -2.43
CA LEU A 70 -4.82 15.19 -2.84
C LEU A 70 -5.19 16.62 -3.27
N ARG A 71 -5.79 16.77 -4.45
CA ARG A 71 -6.38 18.05 -4.88
C ARG A 71 -7.51 18.40 -3.91
N GLY A 72 -7.42 19.58 -3.29
CA GLY A 72 -8.38 20.05 -2.29
C GLY A 72 -7.95 19.88 -0.82
N SER A 73 -6.77 19.30 -0.55
CA SER A 73 -6.19 19.37 0.80
C SER A 73 -5.75 20.81 1.07
N VAL A 74 -6.58 21.56 1.79
CA VAL A 74 -6.31 22.93 2.23
C VAL A 74 -5.08 22.87 3.14
N ASN A 75 -4.04 23.66 2.85
CA ASN A 75 -2.93 23.82 3.78
C ASN A 75 -3.49 24.40 5.08
N GLY A 76 -3.53 23.60 6.14
CA GLY A 76 -3.76 24.08 7.49
C GLY A 76 -2.57 24.91 7.95
N ASN A 77 -2.56 26.18 7.56
CA ASN A 77 -1.84 27.24 8.25
C ASN A 77 -2.49 28.60 7.89
N GLN A 78 -3.55 28.92 8.61
CA GLN A 78 -3.90 30.29 9.01
C GLN A 78 -4.09 30.27 10.53
#